data_AF-A0AB38ENG2-F1
#
_entry.id   AF-A0AB38ENG2-F1
#
_cell.length_a   1.000
_cell.length_b   1.000
_cell.length_c   1.000
_cell.angle_alpha   90.00
_cell.angle_beta   90.00
_cell.angle_gamma   90.00
#
_symmetry.space_group_name_H-M   'P 1'
#
loop_
_entity.id
_entity.type
_entity.pdbx_description
1 polymer ?
#
loop_
_entity_poly.entity_id
_entity_poly.type
_entity_poly.pdbx_seq_one_letter_code
_entity_poly.pdbx_strand_id
1 'polypeptide(L)'
;MRYWWVNHKQTSRYEIAGSFLWSPMYKADGRHNHFYDNMREAAPGDAVISFANAQICFIGVVSDFAIPTPKPPVFGNTGENWDKNSGWLLPVSWKKLSVPVRPKQVIEHLRKILPLKYSPISLKTGNGNQGAYLAEVGVAVFEFLVVGIHPLSLAAPSVFKVLGRRCKNSQLSPPLAH
;
A
#
# COMPACT_ATOMS: atom_id res chain seq x y z
N MET A 1 -9.26 -4.83 -11.03
CA MET A 1 -8.37 -4.94 -9.86
C MET A 1 -6.95 -5.14 -10.35
N ARG A 2 -6.11 -4.14 -10.11
CA ARG A 2 -4.67 -4.14 -10.33
C ARG A 2 -3.95 -4.42 -9.01
N TYR A 3 -2.66 -4.72 -9.10
CA TYR A 3 -1.80 -4.99 -7.95
C TYR A 3 -0.62 -4.04 -7.98
N TRP A 4 -0.39 -3.40 -6.85
CA TRP A 4 0.60 -2.35 -6.71
C TRP A 4 1.64 -2.74 -5.67
N TRP A 5 2.85 -2.20 -5.85
CA TRP A 5 3.93 -2.27 -4.90
C TRP A 5 4.43 -0.86 -4.63
N VAL A 6 4.43 -0.45 -3.35
CA VAL A 6 4.95 0.86 -2.94
C VAL A 6 6.29 0.74 -2.22
N ASN A 7 7.30 1.47 -2.70
CA ASN A 7 8.58 1.65 -2.03
C ASN A 7 8.61 2.97 -1.25
N HIS A 8 8.28 2.92 0.03
CA HIS A 8 8.07 4.11 0.85
C HIS A 8 8.87 4.11 2.16
N LYS A 9 10.14 3.67 2.12
CA LYS A 9 11.00 3.61 3.32
C LYS A 9 10.98 4.91 4.15
N GLN A 10 11.03 6.07 3.49
CA GLN A 10 11.16 7.38 4.16
C GLN A 10 9.87 7.82 4.88
N THR A 11 8.71 7.48 4.33
CA THR A 11 7.40 8.03 4.73
C THR A 11 6.43 6.98 5.23
N SER A 12 6.78 5.69 5.16
CA SER A 12 5.91 4.55 5.52
C SER A 12 5.17 4.72 6.84
N ARG A 13 5.83 5.17 7.91
CA ARG A 13 5.16 5.38 9.21
C ARG A 13 3.96 6.35 9.14
N TYR A 14 4.09 7.40 8.35
CA TYR A 14 3.09 8.45 8.20
C TYR A 14 1.97 8.00 7.25
N GLU A 15 2.35 7.37 6.15
CA GLU A 15 1.43 6.85 5.14
C GLU A 15 0.55 5.71 5.67
N ILE A 16 1.16 4.79 6.43
CA ILE A 16 0.42 3.71 7.08
C ILE A 16 -0.53 4.27 8.14
N ALA A 17 -0.05 5.15 9.02
CA ALA A 17 -0.87 5.72 10.09
C ALA A 17 -1.98 6.65 9.58
N GLY A 18 -1.73 7.35 8.47
CA GLY A 18 -2.68 8.26 7.84
C GLY A 18 -3.61 7.62 6.81
N SER A 19 -3.45 6.32 6.51
CA SER A 19 -4.24 5.62 5.50
C SER A 19 -4.17 6.25 4.10
N PHE A 20 -2.96 6.61 3.67
CA PHE A 20 -2.74 7.16 2.34
C PHE A 20 -1.37 6.79 1.78
N LEU A 21 -1.17 7.01 0.49
CA LEU A 21 0.12 7.16 -0.17
C LEU A 21 0.23 8.57 -0.72
N TRP A 22 1.45 9.13 -0.75
CA TRP A 22 1.67 10.42 -1.38
C TRP A 22 2.94 10.44 -2.23
N SER A 23 2.86 11.02 -3.43
CA SER A 23 4.04 11.32 -4.24
C SER A 23 3.96 12.73 -4.82
N PRO A 24 5.08 13.38 -5.16
CA PRO A 24 5.02 14.56 -6.02
C PRO A 24 4.48 14.16 -7.40
N MET A 25 3.93 15.11 -8.15
CA MET A 25 3.47 14.85 -9.52
C MET A 25 4.65 14.68 -10.49
N TYR A 26 5.72 15.45 -10.25
CA TYR A 26 6.93 15.50 -11.07
C TYR A 26 8.16 15.27 -10.21
N LYS A 27 9.28 14.97 -10.85
CA LYS A 27 10.59 15.03 -10.20
C LYS A 27 10.97 16.48 -9.90
N ALA A 28 11.97 16.67 -9.04
CA ALA A 28 12.50 18.00 -8.69
C ALA A 28 12.99 18.80 -9.90
N ASP A 29 13.41 18.11 -10.97
CA ASP A 29 13.84 18.71 -12.25
C ASP A 29 12.68 18.94 -13.24
N GLY A 30 11.42 18.79 -12.80
CA GLY A 30 10.21 18.96 -13.59
C GLY A 30 9.89 17.78 -14.54
N ARG A 31 10.74 16.75 -14.63
CA ARG A 31 10.47 15.61 -15.51
C ARG A 31 9.40 14.67 -14.94
N HIS A 32 8.69 14.01 -15.86
CA HIS A 32 7.78 12.93 -15.52
C HIS A 32 8.49 11.75 -14.85
N ASN A 33 7.73 11.05 -14.01
CA ASN A 33 8.11 9.78 -13.44
C ASN A 33 6.94 8.82 -13.57
N HIS A 34 7.12 7.74 -14.33
CA HIS A 34 6.12 6.70 -14.52
C HIS A 34 5.52 6.21 -13.19
N PHE A 35 6.34 6.09 -12.14
CA PHE A 35 5.89 5.63 -10.83
C PHE A 35 5.05 6.65 -10.05
N TYR A 36 5.12 7.94 -10.39
CA TYR A 36 4.24 8.98 -9.86
C TYR A 36 2.95 9.06 -10.68
N ASP A 37 3.06 8.89 -11.99
CA ASP A 37 1.90 8.82 -12.88
C ASP A 37 0.95 7.66 -12.49
N ASN A 38 1.51 6.52 -12.05
CA ASN A 38 0.75 5.36 -11.55
C ASN A 38 -0.17 5.68 -10.37
N MET A 39 0.06 6.76 -9.61
CA MET A 39 -0.86 7.17 -8.54
C MET A 39 -2.27 7.42 -9.06
N ARG A 40 -2.39 7.95 -10.28
CA ARG A 40 -3.68 8.21 -10.94
C ARG A 40 -4.30 6.97 -11.59
N GLU A 41 -3.47 5.97 -11.88
CA GLU A 41 -3.87 4.71 -12.50
C GLU A 41 -4.43 3.71 -11.48
N ALA A 42 -4.12 3.90 -10.20
CA ALA A 42 -4.67 3.12 -9.11
C ALA A 42 -6.14 3.48 -8.87
N ALA A 43 -6.98 2.46 -8.72
CA ALA A 43 -8.42 2.62 -8.57
C ALA A 43 -8.94 1.94 -7.29
N PRO A 44 -10.11 2.36 -6.78
CA PRO A 44 -10.72 1.73 -5.61
C PRO A 44 -10.84 0.20 -5.77
N GLY A 45 -10.42 -0.52 -4.73
CA GLY A 45 -10.39 -1.99 -4.73
C GLY A 45 -9.09 -2.62 -5.22
N ASP A 46 -8.15 -1.84 -5.75
CA ASP A 46 -6.82 -2.36 -6.08
C ASP A 46 -6.00 -2.68 -4.82
N ALA A 47 -5.17 -3.72 -4.90
CA ALA A 47 -4.35 -4.18 -3.76
C ALA A 47 -2.96 -3.57 -3.80
N VAL A 48 -2.39 -3.27 -2.63
CA VAL A 48 -1.08 -2.60 -2.49
C VAL A 48 -0.18 -3.37 -1.54
N ILE A 49 1.05 -3.67 -1.96
CA ILE A 49 2.11 -4.23 -1.12
C ILE A 49 2.95 -3.07 -0.55
N SER A 50 3.02 -2.94 0.77
CA SER A 50 3.85 -1.95 1.45
C SER A 50 5.27 -2.48 1.64
N PHE A 51 6.25 -1.91 0.94
CA PHE A 51 7.66 -2.25 1.10
C PHE A 51 8.47 -1.10 1.71
N ALA A 52 8.96 -1.32 2.93
CA ALA A 52 9.81 -0.41 3.65
C ALA A 52 10.87 -1.19 4.44
N ASN A 53 12.06 -0.61 4.61
CA ASN A 53 13.14 -1.23 5.40
C ASN A 53 13.46 -2.68 4.97
N ALA A 54 13.45 -2.96 3.66
CA ALA A 54 13.67 -4.27 3.07
C ALA A 54 12.64 -5.36 3.46
N GLN A 55 11.46 -4.94 3.95
CA GLN A 55 10.41 -5.82 4.43
C GLN A 55 9.05 -5.42 3.87
N ILE A 56 8.15 -6.40 3.80
CA ILE A 56 6.72 -6.22 3.61
C ILE A 56 6.04 -6.52 4.94
N CYS A 57 5.42 -5.50 5.53
CA CYS A 57 4.75 -5.60 6.82
C CYS A 57 3.25 -5.29 6.74
N PHE A 58 2.80 -4.69 5.64
CA PHE A 58 1.42 -4.28 5.45
C PHE A 58 0.97 -4.61 4.03
N ILE A 59 -0.33 -4.87 3.90
CA ILE A 59 -1.05 -4.88 2.63
C ILE A 59 -2.13 -3.80 2.69
N GLY A 60 -2.39 -3.15 1.58
CA GLY A 60 -3.35 -2.09 1.44
C GLY A 60 -4.43 -2.43 0.43
N VAL A 61 -5.58 -1.80 0.56
CA VAL A 61 -6.60 -1.70 -0.49
C VAL A 61 -6.83 -0.23 -0.77
N VAL A 62 -6.69 0.18 -2.03
CA VAL A 62 -6.99 1.53 -2.47
C VAL A 62 -8.47 1.81 -2.19
N SER A 63 -8.76 2.87 -1.44
CA SER A 63 -10.13 3.19 -1.01
C SER A 63 -10.81 4.26 -1.86
N ASP A 64 -10.04 5.10 -2.55
CA ASP A 64 -10.55 6.09 -3.50
C ASP A 64 -9.49 6.40 -4.59
N PHE A 65 -9.87 7.14 -5.63
CA PHE A 65 -8.94 7.65 -6.64
C PHE A 65 -7.97 8.68 -6.05
N ALA A 66 -6.82 8.86 -6.70
CA ALA A 66 -5.87 9.88 -6.30
C ALA A 66 -6.41 11.30 -6.51
N ILE A 67 -6.11 12.18 -5.56
CA ILE A 67 -6.48 13.60 -5.59
C ILE A 67 -5.24 14.49 -5.60
N PRO A 68 -5.29 15.65 -6.27
CA PRO A 68 -4.23 16.66 -6.17
C PRO A 68 -4.10 17.13 -4.72
N THR A 69 -2.91 17.07 -4.14
CA THR A 69 -2.68 17.49 -2.75
C THR A 69 -1.24 17.96 -2.58
N PRO A 70 -1.00 19.08 -1.87
CA PRO A 70 0.36 19.49 -1.50
C PRO A 70 1.04 18.43 -0.62
N LYS A 71 2.34 18.58 -0.40
CA LYS A 71 3.09 17.66 0.46
C LYS A 71 2.48 17.64 1.87
N PRO A 72 2.12 16.46 2.41
CA PRO A 72 1.55 16.35 3.74
C PRO A 72 2.46 17.02 4.79
N PRO A 73 1.95 17.96 5.60
CA PRO A 73 2.75 18.64 6.61
C PRO A 73 3.40 17.67 7.61
N VAL A 74 2.74 16.54 7.86
CA VAL A 74 3.21 15.46 8.75
C VAL A 74 4.55 14.85 8.31
N PHE A 75 4.93 14.99 7.04
CA PHE A 75 6.24 14.54 6.55
C PHE A 75 7.40 15.41 7.08
N GLY A 76 7.13 16.63 7.53
CA GLY A 76 8.14 17.58 7.99
C GLY A 76 9.23 17.80 6.93
N ASN A 77 10.48 17.60 7.33
CA ASN A 77 11.67 17.72 6.47
C ASN A 77 11.92 16.49 5.59
N THR A 78 11.11 15.44 5.72
CA THR A 78 11.22 14.27 4.83
C THR A 78 10.89 14.70 3.41
N GLY A 79 11.82 14.43 2.49
CA GLY A 79 11.67 14.77 1.08
C GLY A 79 11.67 16.27 0.82
N GLU A 80 12.58 17.02 1.43
CA GLU A 80 12.76 18.47 1.20
C GLU A 80 12.91 18.85 -0.28
N ASN A 81 13.47 17.95 -1.10
CA ASN A 81 13.63 18.13 -2.54
C ASN A 81 12.37 17.84 -3.36
N TRP A 82 11.27 17.37 -2.75
CA TRP A 82 10.00 17.15 -3.44
C TRP A 82 9.23 18.46 -3.54
N ASP A 83 8.47 18.61 -4.62
CA ASP A 83 7.53 19.72 -4.76
C ASP A 83 6.55 19.72 -3.57
N LYS A 84 6.54 20.84 -2.85
CA LYS A 84 5.71 21.02 -1.65
C LYS A 84 4.26 21.34 -2.00
N ASN A 85 4.01 21.85 -3.20
CA ASN A 85 2.71 22.37 -3.63
C ASN A 85 1.97 21.41 -4.56
N SER A 86 2.69 20.55 -5.31
CA SER A 86 2.09 19.70 -6.34
C SER A 86 2.38 18.20 -6.13
N GLY A 87 1.38 17.47 -5.65
CA GLY A 87 1.46 16.02 -5.45
C GLY A 87 0.13 15.31 -5.65
N TRP A 88 0.20 13.97 -5.60
CA TRP A 88 -0.94 13.07 -5.59
C TRP A 88 -1.05 12.42 -4.22
N LEU A 89 -2.23 12.50 -3.61
CA LEU A 89 -2.59 11.69 -2.45
C LEU A 89 -3.54 10.58 -2.91
N LEU A 90 -3.18 9.33 -2.62
CA LEU A 90 -3.99 8.16 -2.90
C LEU A 90 -4.47 7.53 -1.59
N PRO A 91 -5.77 7.55 -1.28
CA PRO A 91 -6.30 6.92 -0.07
C PRO A 91 -6.12 5.39 -0.08
N VAL A 92 -5.58 4.83 1.00
CA VAL A 92 -5.31 3.38 1.13
C VAL A 92 -5.65 2.89 2.53
N SER A 93 -6.51 1.88 2.61
CA SER A 93 -6.82 1.17 3.86
C SER A 93 -5.79 0.07 4.10
N TRP A 94 -5.01 0.17 5.18
CA TRP A 94 -3.91 -0.75 5.48
C TRP A 94 -4.30 -1.85 6.47
N LYS A 95 -3.77 -3.06 6.24
CA LYS A 95 -3.81 -4.20 7.16
C LYS A 95 -2.39 -4.68 7.42
N LYS A 96 -2.03 -4.80 8.69
CA LYS A 96 -0.74 -5.35 9.12
C LYS A 96 -0.70 -6.86 8.88
N LEU A 97 0.42 -7.35 8.37
CA LEU A 97 0.71 -8.78 8.28
C LEU A 97 1.17 -9.30 9.65
N SER A 98 0.76 -10.53 9.98
CA SER A 98 1.20 -11.20 11.22
C SER A 98 2.69 -11.55 11.19
N VAL A 99 3.21 -11.88 10.01
CA VAL A 99 4.62 -12.21 9.79
C VAL A 99 5.16 -11.29 8.68
N PRO A 100 6.26 -10.57 8.91
CA PRO A 100 6.89 -9.78 7.86
C PRO A 100 7.55 -10.65 6.79
N VAL A 101 7.43 -10.27 5.52
CA VAL A 101 8.15 -10.92 4.41
C VAL A 101 9.39 -10.13 4.06
N ARG A 102 10.49 -10.83 3.74
CA ARG A 102 11.71 -10.22 3.21
C ARG A 102 11.89 -10.64 1.75
N PRO A 103 11.46 -9.83 0.76
CA PRO A 103 11.54 -10.17 -0.66
C PRO A 103 12.92 -10.68 -1.12
N LYS A 104 13.99 -10.13 -0.55
CA LYS A 104 15.37 -10.53 -0.86
C LYS A 104 15.67 -11.99 -0.51
N GLN A 105 15.01 -12.57 0.49
CA GLN A 105 15.19 -13.99 0.85
C GLN A 105 14.55 -14.95 -0.16
N VAL A 106 13.61 -14.45 -0.98
CA VAL A 106 12.86 -15.22 -1.97
C VAL A 106 13.10 -14.70 -3.40
N ILE A 107 14.20 -13.98 -3.61
CA ILE A 107 14.49 -13.28 -4.88
C ILE A 107 14.64 -14.24 -6.08
N GLU A 108 15.13 -15.45 -5.86
CA GLU A 108 15.29 -16.47 -6.91
C GLU A 108 13.97 -16.84 -7.59
N HIS A 109 12.87 -16.85 -6.83
CA HIS A 109 11.54 -17.05 -7.39
C HIS A 109 10.97 -15.73 -7.91
N LEU A 110 11.05 -14.66 -7.12
CA LEU A 110 10.49 -13.35 -7.49
C LEU A 110 11.02 -12.84 -8.84
N ARG A 111 12.31 -13.03 -9.14
CA ARG A 111 12.88 -12.52 -10.40
C ARG A 111 12.25 -13.11 -11.66
N LYS A 112 11.56 -14.25 -11.55
CA LYS A 112 10.88 -14.93 -12.67
C LYS A 112 9.49 -14.33 -12.94
N ILE A 113 8.89 -13.69 -11.93
CA ILE A 113 7.51 -13.21 -11.96
C ILE A 113 7.39 -11.68 -11.82
N LEU A 114 8.47 -11.01 -11.40
CA LEU A 114 8.56 -9.55 -11.37
C LEU A 114 8.60 -9.00 -12.81
N PRO A 115 8.03 -7.80 -13.03
CA PRO A 115 8.03 -7.20 -14.36
C PRO A 115 9.47 -6.84 -14.77
N LEU A 116 9.82 -7.10 -16.04
CA LEU A 116 11.16 -6.82 -16.57
C LEU A 116 11.47 -5.31 -16.63
N LYS A 117 10.44 -4.51 -16.90
CA LYS A 117 10.49 -3.04 -16.90
C LYS A 117 9.68 -2.51 -15.72
N TYR A 118 10.11 -1.40 -15.13
CA TYR A 118 9.43 -0.76 -13.99
C TYR A 118 9.28 -1.66 -12.75
N SER A 119 10.18 -2.62 -12.55
CA SER A 119 10.20 -3.46 -11.35
C SER A 119 10.35 -2.62 -10.07
N PRO A 120 9.61 -2.94 -8.98
CA PRO A 120 9.78 -2.27 -7.70
C PRO A 120 11.15 -2.56 -7.05
N ILE A 121 11.72 -3.74 -7.29
CA ILE A 121 13.03 -4.15 -6.76
C ILE A 121 13.95 -4.64 -7.86
N SER A 122 15.25 -4.61 -7.62
CA SER A 122 16.27 -5.15 -8.53
C SER A 122 16.13 -6.66 -8.67
N LEU A 123 15.97 -7.15 -9.91
CA LEU A 123 15.93 -8.59 -10.20
C LEU A 123 17.23 -9.33 -9.82
N LYS A 124 18.36 -8.59 -9.78
CA LYS A 124 19.68 -9.12 -9.42
C LYS A 124 19.90 -9.14 -7.91
N THR A 125 19.67 -8.01 -7.24
CA THR A 125 20.07 -7.84 -5.83
C THR A 125 18.93 -7.96 -4.82
N GLY A 126 17.68 -7.89 -5.27
CA GLY A 126 16.48 -7.81 -4.42
C GLY A 126 16.34 -6.49 -3.65
N ASN A 127 17.20 -5.50 -3.90
CA ASN A 127 17.11 -4.18 -3.28
C ASN A 127 16.01 -3.33 -3.93
N GLY A 128 15.35 -2.46 -3.16
CA GLY A 128 14.38 -1.50 -3.69
C GLY A 128 14.99 -0.57 -4.72
N ASN A 129 14.32 -0.40 -5.86
CA ASN A 129 14.78 0.52 -6.91
C ASN A 129 14.50 1.97 -6.49
N GLN A 130 15.55 2.81 -6.53
CA GLN A 130 15.39 4.23 -6.22
C GLN A 130 14.52 4.92 -7.28
N GLY A 131 13.61 5.79 -6.84
CA GLY A 131 12.67 6.48 -7.72
C GLY A 131 11.46 5.64 -8.17
N ALA A 132 11.46 4.33 -7.88
CA ALA A 132 10.34 3.42 -8.14
C ALA A 132 9.31 3.47 -7.01
N TYR A 133 8.55 4.56 -6.91
CA TYR A 133 7.62 4.77 -5.80
C TYR A 133 6.43 3.81 -5.83
N LEU A 134 5.51 3.92 -6.81
CA LEU A 134 4.38 3.01 -6.98
C LEU A 134 4.52 2.23 -8.30
N ALA A 135 4.84 0.95 -8.21
CA ALA A 135 5.01 0.06 -9.37
C ALA A 135 3.80 -0.87 -9.51
N GLU A 136 3.31 -1.04 -10.73
CA GLU A 136 2.37 -2.12 -11.04
C GLU A 136 3.11 -3.46 -11.01
N VAL A 137 2.49 -4.48 -10.43
CA VAL A 137 2.98 -5.86 -10.41
C VAL A 137 1.88 -6.82 -10.84
N GLY A 138 2.27 -8.01 -11.30
CA GLY A 138 1.31 -9.06 -11.64
C GLY A 138 0.68 -9.71 -10.39
N VAL A 139 -0.52 -10.27 -10.54
CA VAL A 139 -1.20 -11.02 -9.47
C VAL A 139 -0.32 -12.12 -8.87
N ALA A 140 0.49 -12.80 -9.69
CA ALA A 140 1.41 -13.84 -9.24
C ALA A 140 2.44 -13.33 -8.21
N VAL A 141 2.91 -12.09 -8.34
CA VAL A 141 3.81 -11.46 -7.36
C VAL A 141 3.08 -11.25 -6.03
N PHE A 142 1.86 -10.72 -6.09
CA PHE A 142 1.04 -10.48 -4.91
C PHE A 142 0.71 -11.78 -4.19
N GLU A 143 0.20 -12.78 -4.91
CA GLU A 143 -0.15 -14.08 -4.35
C GLU A 143 1.07 -14.78 -3.75
N PHE A 144 2.21 -14.79 -4.44
CA PHE A 144 3.42 -15.41 -3.91
C PHE A 144 3.87 -14.77 -2.59
N LEU A 145 3.85 -13.44 -2.50
CA LEU A 145 4.33 -12.72 -1.31
C LEU A 145 3.33 -12.71 -0.16
N VAL A 146 2.03 -12.63 -0.46
CA VAL A 146 0.99 -12.40 0.55
C VAL A 146 0.27 -13.69 0.93
N VAL A 147 0.09 -14.62 -0.01
CA VAL A 147 -0.67 -15.87 0.19
C VAL A 147 0.28 -17.07 0.28
N GLY A 148 1.25 -17.18 -0.62
CA GLY A 148 2.19 -18.31 -0.69
C GLY A 148 3.17 -18.40 0.47
N ILE A 149 3.53 -17.25 1.08
CA ILE A 149 4.42 -17.19 2.26
C ILE A 149 3.62 -17.13 3.58
N HIS A 150 2.32 -16.80 3.52
CA HIS A 150 1.43 -16.79 4.68
C HIS A 150 0.21 -17.70 4.43
N PRO A 151 0.23 -18.97 4.90
CA PRO A 151 -0.90 -19.87 4.68
C PRO A 151 -2.23 -19.45 5.32
N LEU A 152 -2.34 -18.33 6.05
CA LEU A 152 -3.58 -17.94 6.75
C LEU A 152 -3.72 -16.41 6.86
N SER A 153 -4.38 -15.74 5.91
CA SER A 153 -5.18 -14.51 6.17
C SER A 153 -6.10 -14.07 5.02
N LEU A 154 -6.60 -14.99 4.20
CA LEU A 154 -7.74 -14.73 3.32
C LEU A 154 -8.87 -15.72 3.64
N ALA A 155 -9.27 -15.75 4.91
CA ALA A 155 -10.70 -15.89 5.16
C ALA A 155 -11.33 -14.62 4.61
N ALA A 156 -11.79 -14.68 3.36
CA ALA A 156 -12.86 -13.81 2.92
C ALA A 156 -14.06 -14.09 3.83
N PRO A 157 -14.68 -13.04 4.36
CA PRO A 157 -16.13 -13.02 4.29
C PRO A 157 -16.50 -11.75 3.55
N SER A 158 -16.88 -11.94 2.29
CA SER A 158 -17.69 -10.98 1.56
C SER A 158 -16.97 -9.69 1.17
N VAL A 159 -16.88 -9.46 -0.14
CA VAL A 159 -17.22 -8.16 -0.72
C VAL A 159 -18.26 -7.50 0.19
N PHE A 160 -17.88 -6.40 0.83
CA PHE A 160 -18.59 -5.70 1.91
C PHE A 160 -20.11 -5.91 1.80
N LYS A 161 -20.64 -6.72 2.72
CA LYS A 161 -22.02 -7.16 2.72
C LYS A 161 -22.93 -5.94 2.89
N VAL A 162 -23.54 -5.52 1.78
CA VAL A 162 -24.84 -4.84 1.73
C VAL A 162 -25.79 -5.52 2.73
N LEU A 163 -26.58 -4.71 3.45
CA LEU A 163 -27.61 -5.05 4.46
C LEU A 163 -27.24 -4.71 5.91
N GLY A 164 -27.15 -3.40 6.20
CA GLY A 164 -27.47 -2.89 7.52
C GLY A 164 -28.98 -2.85 7.74
N ARG A 165 -29.59 -3.95 8.22
CA ARG A 165 -30.92 -3.91 8.86
C ARG A 165 -30.79 -4.31 10.33
N ARG A 166 -30.99 -3.30 11.18
CA ARG A 166 -31.49 -3.27 12.56
C ARG A 166 -31.41 -4.58 13.36
N CYS A 167 -30.64 -4.56 14.44
CA CYS A 167 -31.02 -5.25 15.67
C CYS A 167 -31.30 -4.22 16.77
N LYS A 168 -32.54 -4.24 17.27
CA LYS A 168 -32.97 -3.59 18.51
C LYS A 168 -32.32 -4.35 19.68
N ASN A 169 -31.69 -3.64 20.61
CA ASN A 169 -31.34 -4.21 21.91
C ASN A 169 -32.54 -4.08 22.85
N SER A 170 -32.94 -5.24 23.38
CA SER A 170 -33.85 -5.44 24.49
C SER A 170 -33.27 -4.90 25.80
N GLN A 171 -34.20 -4.53 26.68
CA GLN A 171 -34.05 -3.88 27.97
C GLN A 171 -33.23 -4.70 28.98
N LEU A 172 -32.40 -4.02 29.78
CA LEU A 172 -31.89 -4.50 31.06
C LEU A 172 -32.82 -4.07 32.19
N SER A 173 -33.13 -4.98 33.10
CA SER A 173 -33.63 -4.71 34.47
C SER A 173 -32.66 -5.33 35.49
N PRO A 174 -32.35 -4.69 36.63
CA PRO A 174 -31.46 -5.24 37.65
C PRO A 174 -32.24 -5.89 38.82
N PRO A 175 -31.64 -6.78 39.64
CA PRO A 175 -32.25 -7.20 40.89
C PRO A 175 -31.71 -6.42 42.11
N LEU A 176 -32.69 -5.86 42.82
CA LEU A 176 -32.88 -5.60 44.27
C LEU A 176 -31.71 -5.79 45.26
N ALA A 177 -31.51 -4.74 46.06
CA ALA A 177 -30.81 -4.76 47.33
C ALA A 177 -31.76 -5.18 48.48
N HIS A 178 -31.20 -5.88 49.48
CA HIS A 178 -31.80 -6.14 50.79
C HIS A 178 -31.44 -5.02 51.77
#